data_AF-A0A316PKE9-F1
#
_entry.id   AF-A0A316PKE9-F1
#
_cell.length_a   1.000
_cell.length_b   1.000
_cell.length_c   1.000
_cell.angle_alpha   90.00
_cell.angle_beta   90.00
_cell.angle_gamma   90.00
#
_symmetry.space_group_name_H-M   'P 1'
#
loop_
_entity.id
_entity.type
_entity.pdbx_description
1 polymer ?
#
loop_
_entity_poly.entity_id
_entity_poly.type
_entity_poly.pdbx_seq_one_letter_code
_entity_poly.pdbx_strand_id
1 'polypeptide(L)'
;MQVRQVLPGDGPLLRAAGLSGCPGTLVLEKEGAAIGAALREGEWIKAVYIAPEWRGRGYGTFLLRRVCAGGPRGLWARAEGAAAQAFLKKCGFAGSGPVLCRGVRAGADNAVACAHTFLREFIRPGGFAVDVTAGNGHDTEFLCRAVGPQGRVLALDIQQRAVDATNARLQSVGLAHIGHAVRADHARLSDILEKERRPCAVMFNLGYLPGGSHALFTTPHSSLPAMDAALAALVRGGALTVCAYSGGLQGTAERDAVLSWARALCPQAYRVAVRLFEHEAGCPPVAVCIEKKCASRPPHSS
;
A
#
# COMPACT_ATOMS: atom_id res chain seq x y z
N MET A 1 -5.82 15.75 -34.14
CA MET A 1 -5.47 15.77 -32.71
C MET A 1 -4.55 14.59 -32.44
N GLN A 2 -3.42 14.81 -31.78
CA GLN A 2 -2.43 13.77 -31.51
C GLN A 2 -1.83 13.91 -30.10
N VAL A 3 -1.37 12.80 -29.53
CA VAL A 3 -0.59 12.80 -28.28
C VAL A 3 0.85 12.47 -28.62
N ARG A 4 1.77 13.35 -28.25
CA ARG A 4 3.20 13.25 -28.60
C ARG A 4 4.09 13.55 -27.40
N GLN A 5 5.39 13.33 -27.56
CA GLN A 5 6.40 13.80 -26.62
C GLN A 5 6.49 15.34 -26.63
N VAL A 6 7.03 15.88 -25.54
CA VAL A 6 7.33 17.32 -25.39
C VAL A 6 8.27 17.79 -26.51
N LEU A 7 7.97 18.96 -27.06
CA LEU A 7 8.80 19.71 -27.99
C LEU A 7 9.26 21.04 -27.36
N PRO A 8 10.34 21.67 -27.85
CA PRO A 8 10.85 22.94 -27.32
C PRO A 8 9.79 24.06 -27.23
N GLY A 9 8.80 24.08 -28.13
CA GLY A 9 7.72 25.08 -28.16
C GLY A 9 6.66 24.92 -27.06
N ASP A 10 6.62 23.82 -26.33
CA ASP A 10 5.52 23.54 -25.36
C ASP A 10 5.72 24.23 -24.00
N GLY A 11 6.84 24.95 -23.81
CA GLY A 11 7.21 25.57 -22.53
C GLY A 11 6.10 26.34 -21.80
N PRO A 12 5.31 27.21 -22.48
CA PRO A 12 4.20 27.93 -21.85
C PRO A 12 3.13 26.99 -21.26
N LEU A 13 2.73 25.96 -22.01
CA LEU A 13 1.77 24.96 -21.57
C LEU A 13 2.31 24.16 -20.37
N LEU A 14 3.57 23.74 -20.44
CA LEU A 14 4.19 22.95 -19.38
C LEU A 14 4.38 23.74 -18.09
N ARG A 15 4.63 25.06 -18.17
CA ARG A 15 4.63 25.93 -16.98
C ARG A 15 3.24 26.02 -16.37
N ALA A 16 2.21 26.25 -17.19
CA ALA A 16 0.82 26.32 -16.72
C ALA A 16 0.33 24.99 -16.13
N ALA A 17 0.84 23.86 -16.62
CA ALA A 17 0.54 22.53 -16.11
C ALA A 17 1.38 22.13 -14.87
N GLY A 18 2.42 22.91 -14.51
CA GLY A 18 3.36 22.52 -13.45
C GLY A 18 4.25 21.32 -13.82
N LEU A 19 4.49 21.09 -15.12
CA LEU A 19 5.23 19.93 -15.65
C LEU A 19 6.53 20.31 -16.38
N SER A 20 7.04 21.52 -16.10
CA SER A 20 8.29 21.98 -16.72
C SER A 20 9.47 21.12 -16.27
N GLY A 21 10.18 20.53 -17.23
CA GLY A 21 11.32 19.66 -16.95
C GLY A 21 10.97 18.25 -16.46
N CYS A 22 9.68 17.86 -16.44
CA CYS A 22 9.26 16.53 -16.00
C CYS A 22 9.45 15.49 -17.13
N PRO A 23 10.39 14.53 -17.00
CA PRO A 23 10.63 13.50 -18.01
C PRO A 23 9.39 12.64 -18.25
N GLY A 24 9.14 12.25 -19.50
CA GLY A 24 8.00 11.39 -19.85
C GLY A 24 6.64 12.09 -19.89
N THR A 25 6.62 13.43 -19.85
CA THR A 25 5.41 14.22 -20.06
C THR A 25 4.93 14.04 -21.51
N LEU A 26 3.63 13.83 -21.69
CA LEU A 26 2.98 13.75 -22.98
C LEU A 26 2.16 15.01 -23.23
N VAL A 27 2.20 15.51 -24.45
CA VAL A 27 1.49 16.71 -24.90
C VAL A 27 0.37 16.31 -25.86
N LEU A 28 -0.82 16.86 -25.63
CA LEU A 28 -1.94 16.81 -26.55
C LEU A 28 -1.88 18.02 -27.48
N GLU A 29 -1.80 17.74 -28.78
CA GLU A 29 -1.79 18.76 -29.83
C GLU A 29 -3.07 18.70 -30.66
N LYS A 30 -3.59 19.88 -30.99
CA LYS A 30 -4.70 20.07 -31.93
C LYS A 30 -4.43 21.31 -32.78
N GLU A 31 -4.58 21.16 -34.11
CA GLU A 31 -4.44 22.27 -35.07
C GLU A 31 -3.09 23.01 -34.94
N GLY A 32 -2.01 22.28 -34.68
CA GLY A 32 -0.67 22.84 -34.48
C GLY A 32 -0.44 23.50 -33.12
N ALA A 33 -1.46 23.59 -32.26
CA ALA A 33 -1.35 24.14 -30.91
C ALA A 33 -1.24 23.02 -29.85
N ALA A 34 -0.37 23.23 -28.86
CA ALA A 34 -0.27 22.39 -27.67
C ALA A 34 -1.38 22.78 -26.67
N ILE A 35 -2.37 21.91 -26.48
CA ILE A 35 -3.63 22.24 -25.77
C ILE A 35 -3.78 21.50 -24.44
N GLY A 36 -2.90 20.54 -24.14
CA GLY A 36 -2.96 19.76 -22.92
C GLY A 36 -1.69 18.98 -22.65
N ALA A 37 -1.46 18.64 -21.39
CA ALA A 37 -0.29 17.87 -20.96
C ALA A 37 -0.70 16.84 -19.92
N ALA A 38 -0.05 15.68 -19.93
CA ALA A 38 -0.26 14.66 -18.92
C ALA A 38 1.05 13.95 -18.59
N LEU A 39 1.20 13.59 -17.33
CA LEU A 39 2.36 12.86 -16.83
C LEU A 39 1.90 11.58 -16.15
N ARG A 40 2.47 10.46 -16.59
CA ARG A 40 2.35 9.17 -15.92
C ARG A 40 3.70 8.72 -15.41
N GLU A 41 3.77 8.41 -14.12
CA GLU A 41 4.93 7.81 -13.47
C GLU A 41 4.53 6.42 -12.98
N GLY A 42 4.97 5.38 -13.69
CA GLY A 42 4.58 4.00 -13.41
C GLY A 42 3.06 3.83 -13.45
N GLU A 43 2.47 3.53 -12.29
CA GLU A 43 1.03 3.33 -12.15
C GLU A 43 0.25 4.62 -11.79
N TRP A 44 0.95 5.74 -11.59
CA TRP A 44 0.34 7.00 -11.18
C TRP A 44 0.16 7.97 -12.34
N ILE A 45 -1.07 8.48 -12.48
CA ILE A 45 -1.38 9.69 -13.22
C ILE A 45 -1.06 10.87 -12.31
N LYS A 46 0.10 11.47 -12.53
CA LYS A 46 0.62 12.59 -11.72
C LYS A 46 -0.08 13.89 -12.07
N ALA A 47 -0.39 14.09 -13.34
CA ALA A 47 -1.08 15.26 -13.82
C ALA A 47 -1.85 14.96 -15.10
N VAL A 48 -3.00 15.62 -15.23
CA VAL A 48 -3.72 15.81 -16.49
C VAL A 48 -4.18 17.26 -16.53
N TYR A 49 -3.67 18.00 -17.49
CA TYR A 49 -3.95 19.41 -17.67
C TYR A 49 -4.48 19.66 -19.08
N ILE A 50 -5.54 20.47 -19.18
CA ILE A 50 -6.06 21.02 -20.42
C ILE A 50 -6.11 22.53 -20.27
N ALA A 51 -5.58 23.25 -21.26
CA ALA A 51 -5.59 24.71 -21.29
C ALA A 51 -7.04 25.22 -21.17
N PRO A 52 -7.31 26.27 -20.37
CA PRO A 52 -8.67 26.69 -19.98
C PRO A 52 -9.65 26.83 -21.16
N GLU A 53 -9.22 27.45 -22.26
CA GLU A 53 -9.98 27.74 -23.47
C GLU A 53 -10.36 26.49 -24.28
N TRP A 54 -9.70 25.35 -24.01
CA TRP A 54 -9.96 24.06 -24.63
C TRP A 54 -10.79 23.12 -23.72
N ARG A 55 -11.12 23.52 -22.49
CA ARG A 55 -11.90 22.68 -21.54
C ARG A 55 -13.35 22.49 -22.01
N GLY A 56 -14.00 21.46 -21.46
CA GLY A 56 -15.40 21.13 -21.77
C GLY A 56 -15.63 20.38 -23.10
N ARG A 57 -14.59 20.18 -23.92
CA ARG A 57 -14.71 19.57 -25.26
C ARG A 57 -14.25 18.10 -25.34
N GLY A 58 -14.08 17.44 -24.20
CA GLY A 58 -13.69 16.02 -24.12
C GLY A 58 -12.20 15.70 -24.28
N TYR A 59 -11.34 16.70 -24.53
CA TYR A 59 -9.89 16.49 -24.71
C TYR A 59 -9.19 15.87 -23.51
N GLY A 60 -9.60 16.22 -22.28
CA GLY A 60 -9.05 15.60 -21.07
C GLY A 60 -9.30 14.10 -21.02
N THR A 61 -10.52 13.65 -21.36
CA THR A 61 -10.86 12.23 -21.41
C THR A 61 -10.07 11.51 -22.49
N PHE A 62 -9.90 12.13 -23.67
CA PHE A 62 -9.09 11.57 -24.74
C PHE A 62 -7.62 11.41 -24.32
N LEU A 63 -7.02 12.46 -23.76
CA LEU A 63 -5.64 12.46 -23.29
C LEU A 63 -5.43 11.40 -22.21
N LEU A 64 -6.29 11.38 -21.18
CA LEU A 64 -6.20 10.40 -20.10
C LEU A 64 -6.35 8.96 -20.62
N ARG A 65 -7.28 8.69 -21.54
CA ARG A 65 -7.40 7.35 -22.16
C ARG A 65 -6.12 6.93 -22.87
N ARG A 66 -5.45 7.85 -23.56
CA ARG A 66 -4.20 7.56 -24.26
C ARG A 66 -3.05 7.31 -23.30
N VAL A 67 -2.97 8.07 -22.21
CA VAL A 67 -1.98 7.89 -21.12
C VAL A 67 -2.21 6.58 -20.37
N CYS A 68 -3.46 6.16 -20.22
CA CYS A 68 -3.81 4.86 -19.63
C CYS A 68 -3.56 3.67 -20.58
N ALA A 69 -3.43 3.88 -21.89
CA ALA A 69 -3.25 2.80 -22.85
C ALA A 69 -1.85 2.15 -22.70
N GLY A 70 -1.80 0.81 -22.71
CA GLY A 70 -0.54 0.05 -22.58
C GLY A 70 0.13 0.14 -21.20
N GLY A 71 -0.58 0.61 -20.17
CA GLY A 71 -0.10 0.62 -18.78
C GLY A 71 -0.49 -0.64 -17.98
N PRO A 72 0.01 -0.78 -16.75
CA PRO A 72 -0.41 -1.83 -15.82
C PRO A 72 -1.93 -1.80 -15.59
N ARG A 73 -2.51 -2.95 -15.24
CA ARG A 73 -3.97 -3.10 -15.09
C ARG A 73 -4.54 -2.16 -14.03
N GLY A 74 -3.77 -1.77 -13.02
CA GLY A 74 -4.14 -0.77 -12.01
C GLY A 74 -3.49 0.58 -12.32
N LEU A 75 -4.28 1.66 -12.32
CA LEU A 75 -3.79 3.03 -12.40
C LEU A 75 -4.39 3.86 -11.27
N TRP A 76 -3.63 4.81 -10.73
CA TRP A 76 -4.04 5.69 -9.64
C TRP A 76 -3.91 7.15 -10.05
N ALA A 77 -4.81 7.99 -9.57
CA ALA A 77 -4.79 9.42 -9.85
C ALA A 77 -5.22 10.20 -8.61
N ARG A 78 -4.54 11.32 -8.33
CA ARG A 78 -4.98 12.25 -7.28
C ARG A 78 -5.92 13.29 -7.90
N ALA A 79 -7.05 13.55 -7.27
CA ALA A 79 -7.99 14.59 -7.63
C ALA A 79 -8.27 15.52 -6.45
N GLU A 80 -7.84 16.76 -6.59
CA GLU A 80 -8.12 17.83 -5.65
C GLU A 80 -9.45 18.51 -6.06
N GLY A 81 -10.47 18.35 -5.22
CA GLY A 81 -11.80 18.93 -5.42
C GLY A 81 -12.78 18.07 -6.25
N ALA A 82 -14.06 18.45 -6.17
CA ALA A 82 -15.18 17.69 -6.74
C ALA A 82 -15.10 17.58 -8.28
N ALA A 83 -14.64 18.63 -8.97
CA ALA A 83 -14.54 18.63 -10.43
C ALA A 83 -13.50 17.63 -10.96
N ALA A 84 -12.31 17.57 -10.32
CA ALA A 84 -11.27 16.61 -10.67
C ALA A 84 -11.72 15.18 -10.39
N GLN A 85 -12.42 14.96 -9.27
CA GLN A 85 -12.97 13.64 -8.94
C GLN A 85 -14.04 13.20 -9.95
N ALA A 86 -14.98 14.08 -10.31
CA ALA A 86 -16.01 13.81 -11.30
C ALA A 86 -15.41 13.48 -12.68
N PHE A 87 -14.36 14.21 -13.08
CA PHE A 87 -13.62 13.95 -14.32
C PHE A 87 -12.98 12.56 -14.34
N LEU A 88 -12.27 12.18 -13.27
CA LEU A 88 -11.62 10.87 -13.17
C LEU A 88 -12.65 9.73 -13.12
N LYS A 89 -13.76 9.92 -12.38
CA LYS A 89 -14.88 8.96 -12.35
C LYS A 89 -15.47 8.72 -13.72
N LYS A 90 -15.71 9.78 -14.50
CA LYS A 90 -16.13 9.67 -15.91
C LYS A 90 -15.12 8.90 -16.77
N CYS A 91 -13.84 8.89 -16.39
CA CYS A 91 -12.78 8.17 -17.09
C CYS A 91 -12.60 6.71 -16.60
N GLY A 92 -13.52 6.20 -15.79
CA GLY A 92 -13.50 4.82 -15.29
C GLY A 92 -12.59 4.62 -14.08
N PHE A 93 -12.19 5.69 -13.40
CA PHE A 93 -11.59 5.60 -12.08
C PHE A 93 -12.70 5.47 -11.02
N ALA A 94 -12.53 4.59 -10.05
CA ALA A 94 -13.41 4.39 -8.92
C ALA A 94 -12.69 4.80 -7.62
N GLY A 95 -13.47 4.96 -6.56
CA GLY A 95 -12.97 5.37 -5.24
C GLY A 95 -13.58 6.67 -4.73
N SER A 96 -13.10 7.08 -3.57
CA SER A 96 -13.62 8.19 -2.79
C SER A 96 -12.47 8.96 -2.12
N GLY A 97 -12.66 10.26 -1.89
CA GLY A 97 -11.58 11.15 -1.46
C GLY A 97 -10.64 11.57 -2.60
N PRO A 98 -9.45 12.08 -2.28
CA PRO A 98 -8.57 12.70 -3.28
C PRO A 98 -7.80 11.68 -4.12
N VAL A 99 -7.95 10.37 -3.94
CA VAL A 99 -7.23 9.34 -4.71
C VAL A 99 -8.24 8.37 -5.31
N LEU A 100 -8.16 8.15 -6.62
CA LEU A 100 -9.04 7.27 -7.38
C LEU A 100 -8.21 6.26 -8.17
N CYS A 101 -8.77 5.09 -8.46
CA CYS A 101 -8.07 4.02 -9.18
C CYS A 101 -8.88 3.42 -10.33
N ARG A 102 -8.22 2.91 -11.37
CA ARG A 102 -8.84 2.29 -12.55
C ARG A 102 -8.23 0.92 -12.83
N GLY A 103 -9.10 -0.06 -13.15
CA GLY A 103 -8.70 -1.38 -13.66
C GLY A 103 -8.20 -2.39 -12.60
N VAL A 104 -8.33 -2.06 -11.31
CA VAL A 104 -8.17 -3.02 -10.21
C VAL A 104 -9.46 -3.84 -10.12
N ARG A 105 -9.42 -5.13 -10.45
CA ARG A 105 -10.48 -6.09 -10.13
C ARG A 105 -10.07 -6.87 -8.88
N ALA A 106 -10.90 -6.88 -7.86
CA ALA A 106 -10.64 -7.63 -6.63
C ALA A 106 -10.94 -9.12 -6.81
N GLY A 107 -10.07 -9.97 -6.28
CA GLY A 107 -10.39 -11.35 -5.91
C GLY A 107 -10.51 -11.56 -4.39
N ALA A 108 -10.40 -10.48 -3.60
CA ALA A 108 -10.47 -10.50 -2.14
C ALA A 108 -11.37 -9.36 -1.64
N ASP A 109 -12.22 -9.65 -0.64
CA ASP A 109 -13.32 -8.77 -0.23
C ASP A 109 -12.88 -7.57 0.63
N ASN A 110 -11.71 -7.62 1.28
CA ASN A 110 -11.17 -6.54 2.10
C ASN A 110 -9.64 -6.57 2.27
N ALA A 111 -9.07 -5.54 2.92
CA ALA A 111 -7.63 -5.37 3.13
C ALA A 111 -6.97 -6.56 3.86
N VAL A 112 -7.61 -7.07 4.91
CA VAL A 112 -7.11 -8.20 5.70
C VAL A 112 -7.10 -9.48 4.86
N ALA A 113 -8.17 -9.76 4.13
CA ALA A 113 -8.25 -10.91 3.23
C ALA A 113 -7.17 -10.86 2.14
N CYS A 114 -6.88 -9.66 1.61
CA CYS A 114 -5.77 -9.45 0.69
C CYS A 114 -4.41 -9.72 1.34
N ALA A 115 -4.17 -9.21 2.55
CA ALA A 115 -2.93 -9.45 3.29
C ALA A 115 -2.73 -10.93 3.61
N HIS A 116 -3.77 -11.64 4.06
CA HIS A 116 -3.73 -13.08 4.31
C HIS A 116 -3.40 -13.86 3.04
N THR A 117 -4.09 -13.55 1.94
CA THR A 117 -3.88 -14.22 0.65
C THR A 117 -2.45 -14.04 0.18
N PHE A 118 -1.92 -12.81 0.26
CA PHE A 118 -0.54 -12.52 -0.09
C PHE A 118 0.45 -13.29 0.80
N LEU A 119 0.33 -13.20 2.13
CA LEU A 119 1.29 -13.83 3.05
C LEU A 119 1.31 -15.37 2.93
N ARG A 120 0.19 -16.02 2.60
CA ARG A 120 0.15 -17.47 2.37
C ARG A 120 1.16 -17.94 1.32
N GLU A 121 1.46 -17.12 0.31
CA GLU A 121 2.42 -17.47 -0.74
C GLU A 121 3.88 -17.48 -0.25
N PHE A 122 4.17 -16.81 0.86
CA PHE A 122 5.53 -16.61 1.38
C PHE A 122 5.81 -17.35 2.69
N ILE A 123 4.76 -17.68 3.44
CA ILE A 123 4.90 -18.43 4.69
C ILE A 123 5.30 -19.86 4.36
N ARG A 124 6.39 -20.31 4.98
CA ARG A 124 6.89 -21.68 4.87
C ARG A 124 6.49 -22.49 6.11
N PRO A 125 6.14 -23.77 5.96
CA PRO A 125 6.02 -24.68 7.10
C PRO A 125 7.30 -24.66 7.96
N GLY A 126 7.16 -24.60 9.28
CA GLY A 126 8.31 -24.45 10.20
C GLY A 126 8.87 -23.01 10.27
N GLY A 127 8.23 -22.07 9.57
CA GLY A 127 8.60 -20.66 9.54
C GLY A 127 8.40 -19.95 10.88
N PHE A 128 8.96 -18.74 10.98
CA PHE A 128 8.67 -17.81 12.06
C PHE A 128 7.92 -16.62 11.47
N ALA A 129 6.76 -16.30 12.03
CA ALA A 129 5.96 -15.15 11.64
C ALA A 129 5.72 -14.22 12.82
N VAL A 130 5.53 -12.94 12.53
CA VAL A 130 5.28 -11.92 13.54
C VAL A 130 4.00 -11.16 13.21
N ASP A 131 3.10 -11.09 14.19
CA ASP A 131 1.94 -10.21 14.18
C ASP A 131 2.26 -8.99 15.05
N VAL A 132 2.38 -7.82 14.46
CA VAL A 132 2.85 -6.63 15.18
C VAL A 132 1.71 -5.92 15.92
N THR A 133 0.46 -6.32 15.66
CA THR A 133 -0.76 -5.69 16.19
C THR A 133 -1.80 -6.76 16.50
N ALA A 134 -1.55 -7.55 17.55
CA ALA A 134 -2.27 -8.80 17.84
C ALA A 134 -3.80 -8.62 17.93
N GLY A 135 -4.24 -7.55 18.59
CA GLY A 135 -5.66 -7.24 18.75
C GLY A 135 -6.47 -8.39 19.37
N ASN A 136 -7.49 -8.86 18.64
CA ASN A 136 -8.33 -10.01 19.05
C ASN A 136 -7.77 -11.37 18.56
N GLY A 137 -6.55 -11.40 18.01
CA GLY A 137 -5.81 -12.60 17.66
C GLY A 137 -6.20 -13.31 16.38
N HIS A 138 -7.03 -12.69 15.52
CA HIS A 138 -7.46 -13.31 14.25
C HIS A 138 -6.29 -13.46 13.26
N ASP A 139 -5.48 -12.41 13.14
CA ASP A 139 -4.30 -12.41 12.27
C ASP A 139 -3.23 -13.35 12.83
N THR A 140 -3.03 -13.33 14.16
CA THR A 140 -2.16 -14.28 14.86
C THR A 140 -2.57 -15.74 14.61
N GLU A 141 -3.86 -16.07 14.73
CA GLU A 141 -4.37 -17.42 14.44
C GLU A 141 -4.11 -17.82 12.99
N PHE A 142 -4.39 -16.92 12.04
CA PHE A 142 -4.10 -17.15 10.62
C PHE A 142 -2.62 -17.50 10.41
N LEU A 143 -1.71 -16.72 11.00
CA LEU A 143 -0.27 -16.98 10.91
C LEU A 143 0.11 -18.33 11.52
N CYS A 144 -0.44 -18.68 12.69
CA CYS A 144 -0.18 -19.97 13.35
C CYS A 144 -0.56 -21.14 12.45
N ARG A 145 -1.73 -21.06 11.80
CA ARG A 145 -2.18 -22.10 10.85
C ARG A 145 -1.27 -22.16 9.63
N ALA A 146 -0.81 -21.01 9.13
CA ALA A 146 0.03 -20.95 7.94
C ALA A 146 1.47 -21.48 8.17
N VAL A 147 2.08 -21.19 9.31
CA VAL A 147 3.43 -21.70 9.64
C VAL A 147 3.43 -23.19 10.01
N GLY A 148 2.27 -23.74 10.38
CA GLY A 148 2.09 -25.15 10.72
C GLY A 148 2.71 -25.56 12.07
N PRO A 149 2.65 -26.86 12.41
CA PRO A 149 2.95 -27.36 13.77
C PRO A 149 4.41 -27.21 14.21
N GLN A 150 5.35 -27.09 13.26
CA GLN A 150 6.77 -26.86 13.54
C GLN A 150 7.13 -25.37 13.51
N GLY A 151 6.16 -24.52 13.18
CA GLY A 151 6.34 -23.09 13.06
C GLY A 151 6.30 -22.38 14.41
N ARG A 152 6.53 -21.08 14.38
CA ARG A 152 6.37 -20.21 15.53
C ARG A 152 5.75 -18.89 15.13
N VAL A 153 4.89 -18.35 15.98
CA VAL A 153 4.33 -17.01 15.83
C VAL A 153 4.55 -16.21 17.11
N LEU A 154 5.04 -14.98 16.95
CA LEU A 154 5.10 -13.99 18.02
C LEU A 154 4.13 -12.87 17.68
N ALA A 155 3.20 -12.58 18.59
CA ALA A 155 2.28 -11.46 18.44
C ALA A 155 2.56 -10.37 19.47
N LEU A 156 2.48 -9.10 19.07
CA LEU A 156 2.72 -7.94 19.92
C LEU A 156 1.45 -7.09 20.03
N ASP A 157 1.16 -6.59 21.23
CA ASP A 157 0.18 -5.52 21.42
C ASP A 157 0.54 -4.71 22.68
N ILE A 158 0.30 -3.40 22.65
CA ILE A 158 0.54 -2.55 23.82
C ILE A 158 -0.52 -2.77 24.91
N GLN A 159 -1.70 -3.26 24.54
CA GLN A 159 -2.82 -3.45 25.45
C GLN A 159 -2.81 -4.87 26.02
N GLN A 160 -2.73 -5.00 27.36
CA GLN A 160 -2.78 -6.32 28.02
C GLN A 160 -4.05 -7.10 27.65
N ARG A 161 -5.19 -6.40 27.50
CA ARG A 161 -6.45 -7.01 27.06
C ARG A 161 -6.35 -7.71 25.70
N ALA A 162 -5.65 -7.12 24.74
CA ALA A 162 -5.45 -7.71 23.41
C ALA A 162 -4.55 -8.95 23.48
N VAL A 163 -3.51 -8.88 24.32
CA VAL A 163 -2.61 -10.01 24.60
C VAL A 163 -3.39 -11.18 25.21
N ASP A 164 -4.20 -10.91 26.23
CA ASP A 164 -5.01 -11.93 26.90
C ASP A 164 -6.05 -12.53 25.94
N ALA A 165 -6.73 -11.70 25.16
CA ALA A 165 -7.71 -12.14 24.17
C ALA A 165 -7.08 -13.02 23.09
N THR A 166 -5.90 -12.63 22.59
CA THR A 166 -5.15 -13.39 21.59
C THR A 166 -4.70 -14.73 22.15
N ASN A 167 -4.11 -14.75 23.34
CA ASN A 167 -3.65 -15.99 23.98
C ASN A 167 -4.83 -16.94 24.30
N ALA A 168 -5.95 -16.41 24.79
CA ALA A 168 -7.16 -17.21 25.03
C ALA A 168 -7.73 -17.79 23.73
N ARG A 169 -7.75 -17.01 22.63
CA ARG A 169 -8.11 -17.52 21.29
C ARG A 169 -7.20 -18.65 20.88
N LEU A 170 -5.88 -18.48 20.95
CA LEU A 170 -4.92 -19.52 20.53
C LEU A 170 -5.06 -20.80 21.37
N GLN A 171 -5.34 -20.68 22.66
CA GLN A 171 -5.62 -21.82 23.52
C GLN A 171 -6.89 -22.56 23.09
N SER A 172 -7.99 -21.85 22.83
CA SER A 172 -9.28 -22.47 22.49
C SER A 172 -9.26 -23.21 21.16
N VAL A 173 -8.39 -22.81 20.22
CA VAL A 173 -8.20 -23.50 18.94
C VAL A 173 -6.98 -24.44 18.92
N GLY A 174 -6.34 -24.68 20.06
CA GLY A 174 -5.22 -25.62 20.19
C GLY A 174 -3.90 -25.17 19.57
N LEU A 175 -3.71 -23.88 19.31
CA LEU A 175 -2.52 -23.31 18.65
C LEU A 175 -1.54 -22.62 19.61
N ALA A 176 -1.78 -22.68 20.92
CA ALA A 176 -0.94 -22.04 21.94
C ALA A 176 0.53 -22.57 22.00
N HIS A 177 0.80 -23.72 21.40
CA HIS A 177 2.16 -24.27 21.26
C HIS A 177 2.91 -23.68 20.05
N ILE A 178 2.19 -23.07 19.10
CA ILE A 178 2.75 -22.45 17.89
C ILE A 178 2.90 -20.95 18.09
N GLY A 179 1.87 -20.31 18.66
CA GLY A 179 1.82 -18.86 18.81
C GLY A 179 1.58 -18.40 20.23
N HIS A 180 2.09 -17.21 20.54
CA HIS A 180 1.76 -16.48 21.76
C HIS A 180 1.84 -14.98 21.52
N ALA A 181 1.01 -14.23 22.23
CA ALA A 181 1.05 -12.78 22.29
C ALA A 181 1.80 -12.32 23.55
N VAL A 182 2.55 -11.24 23.42
CA VAL A 182 3.23 -10.56 24.52
C VAL A 182 2.87 -9.09 24.55
N ARG A 183 2.83 -8.50 25.76
CA ARG A 183 2.58 -7.07 25.92
C ARG A 183 3.85 -6.29 25.58
N ALA A 184 3.84 -5.63 24.42
CA ALA A 184 4.96 -4.85 23.93
C ALA A 184 4.49 -3.73 23.00
N ASP A 185 5.21 -2.61 23.04
CA ASP A 185 5.06 -1.56 22.04
C ASP A 185 5.88 -1.95 20.79
N HIS A 186 5.25 -1.92 19.62
CA HIS A 186 5.90 -2.19 18.34
C HIS A 186 7.00 -1.18 18.01
N ALA A 187 7.04 -0.01 18.65
CA ALA A 187 8.19 0.90 18.57
C ALA A 187 9.51 0.23 19.01
N ARG A 188 9.44 -0.84 19.80
CA ARG A 188 10.59 -1.66 20.24
C ARG A 188 10.83 -2.90 19.37
N LEU A 189 10.18 -2.99 18.21
CA LEU A 189 10.25 -4.19 17.37
C LEU A 189 11.68 -4.56 16.98
N SER A 190 12.58 -3.58 16.79
CA SER A 190 14.00 -3.86 16.53
C SER A 190 14.64 -4.69 17.66
N ASP A 191 14.58 -4.20 18.92
CA ASP A 191 15.12 -4.90 20.09
C ASP A 191 14.54 -6.32 20.25
N ILE A 192 13.26 -6.47 19.92
CA ILE A 192 12.55 -7.74 20.04
C ILE A 192 13.06 -8.70 18.97
N LEU A 193 13.14 -8.26 17.71
CA LEU A 193 13.56 -9.10 16.60
C LEU A 193 15.06 -9.47 16.64
N GLU A 194 15.90 -8.65 17.27
CA GLU A 194 17.33 -8.98 17.49
C GLU A 194 17.52 -10.22 18.37
N LYS A 195 16.59 -10.48 19.28
CA LYS A 195 16.63 -11.65 20.17
C LYS A 195 15.96 -12.88 19.56
N GLU A 196 15.41 -12.73 18.37
CA GLU A 196 14.59 -13.74 17.72
C GLU A 196 15.24 -14.24 16.42
N ARG A 197 14.79 -15.40 15.94
CA ARG A 197 15.13 -15.82 14.57
C ARG A 197 14.52 -14.86 13.55
N ARG A 198 15.13 -14.80 12.35
CA ARG A 198 14.61 -13.95 11.28
C ARG A 198 13.23 -14.44 10.80
N PRO A 199 12.20 -13.55 10.73
CA PRO A 199 10.87 -13.95 10.30
C PRO A 199 10.79 -14.16 8.78
N CYS A 200 9.91 -15.06 8.35
CA CYS A 200 9.52 -15.21 6.95
C CYS A 200 8.27 -14.39 6.59
N ALA A 201 7.47 -14.02 7.59
CA ALA A 201 6.29 -13.16 7.42
C ALA A 201 6.18 -12.17 8.58
N VAL A 202 5.86 -10.91 8.28
CA VAL A 202 5.48 -9.92 9.29
C VAL A 202 4.18 -9.24 8.86
N MET A 203 3.23 -9.13 9.77
CA MET A 203 1.93 -8.54 9.50
C MET A 203 1.68 -7.34 10.41
N PHE A 204 1.23 -6.24 9.82
CA PHE A 204 0.76 -5.04 10.52
C PHE A 204 -0.69 -4.79 10.16
N ASN A 205 -1.53 -4.56 11.15
CA ASN A 205 -2.92 -4.18 11.01
C ASN A 205 -3.18 -2.89 11.81
N LEU A 206 -2.83 -1.76 11.18
CA LEU A 206 -2.72 -0.45 11.82
C LEU A 206 -4.11 0.18 12.04
N GLY A 207 -4.35 0.65 13.26
CA GLY A 207 -5.62 1.22 13.71
C GLY A 207 -5.78 1.10 15.22
N TYR A 208 -7.02 0.96 15.67
CA TYR A 208 -7.36 0.72 17.07
C TYR A 208 -7.94 -0.68 17.27
N LEU A 209 -7.87 -1.16 18.52
CA LEU A 209 -8.51 -2.41 18.94
C LEU A 209 -10.04 -2.30 18.89
N PRO A 210 -10.76 -3.14 18.10
CA PRO A 210 -12.22 -3.15 18.12
C PRO A 210 -12.77 -3.46 19.52
N GLY A 211 -13.62 -2.58 20.06
CA GLY A 211 -14.15 -2.69 21.43
C GLY A 211 -13.16 -2.32 22.55
N GLY A 212 -11.97 -1.83 22.20
CA GLY A 212 -10.96 -1.26 23.11
C GLY A 212 -11.01 0.28 23.17
N SER A 213 -10.08 0.87 23.91
CA SER A 213 -9.98 2.32 24.02
C SER A 213 -9.59 2.95 22.68
N HIS A 214 -10.44 3.83 22.14
CA HIS A 214 -10.17 4.56 20.89
C HIS A 214 -9.09 5.63 21.04
N ALA A 215 -8.62 5.89 22.27
CA ALA A 215 -7.46 6.75 22.54
C ALA A 215 -6.12 6.06 22.26
N LEU A 216 -6.11 4.73 22.12
CA LEU A 216 -4.91 3.95 21.81
C LEU A 216 -5.00 3.44 20.38
N PHE A 217 -4.25 4.08 19.48
CA PHE A 217 -4.14 3.72 18.08
C PHE A 217 -2.70 3.88 17.61
N THR A 218 -2.35 3.20 16.53
CA THR A 218 -1.03 3.29 15.91
C THR A 218 -0.82 4.68 15.29
N THR A 219 0.44 5.13 15.21
CA THR A 219 0.76 6.44 14.61
C THR A 219 1.93 6.30 13.64
N PRO A 220 2.07 7.20 12.64
CA PRO A 220 3.24 7.19 11.76
C PRO A 220 4.58 7.14 12.51
N HIS A 221 4.66 7.83 13.66
CA HIS A 221 5.86 7.93 14.48
C HIS A 221 6.31 6.58 15.04
N SER A 222 5.38 5.70 15.44
CA SER A 222 5.71 4.36 15.93
C SER A 222 5.68 3.29 14.84
N SER A 223 4.79 3.44 13.85
CA SER A 223 4.56 2.44 12.80
C SER A 223 5.70 2.38 11.78
N LEU A 224 6.21 3.52 11.29
CA LEU A 224 7.25 3.51 10.25
C LEU A 224 8.59 2.91 10.74
N PRO A 225 9.13 3.27 11.92
CA PRO A 225 10.35 2.65 12.42
C PRO A 225 10.20 1.13 12.66
N ALA A 226 9.02 0.70 13.13
CA ALA A 226 8.73 -0.72 13.29
C ALA A 226 8.70 -1.45 11.92
N MET A 227 8.11 -0.84 10.90
CA MET A 227 8.09 -1.39 9.55
C MET A 227 9.50 -1.50 8.94
N ASP A 228 10.36 -0.51 9.18
CA ASP A 228 11.78 -0.57 8.77
C ASP A 228 12.54 -1.71 9.49
N ALA A 229 12.36 -1.82 10.81
CA ALA A 229 12.96 -2.90 11.60
C ALA A 229 12.50 -4.28 11.12
N ALA A 230 11.20 -4.43 10.83
CA ALA A 230 10.63 -5.66 10.28
C ALA A 230 11.24 -6.02 8.92
N LEU A 231 11.31 -5.07 7.98
CA LEU A 231 11.93 -5.29 6.67
C LEU A 231 13.40 -5.70 6.80
N ALA A 232 14.16 -5.07 7.71
CA ALA A 232 15.55 -5.42 7.97
C ALA A 232 15.69 -6.86 8.48
N ALA A 233 14.84 -7.25 9.44
CA ALA A 233 14.86 -8.57 10.07
C ALA A 233 14.39 -9.69 9.13
N LEU A 234 13.47 -9.44 8.20
CA LEU A 234 12.93 -10.44 7.26
C LEU A 234 14.02 -11.26 6.56
N VAL A 235 13.79 -12.56 6.42
CA VAL A 235 14.59 -13.43 5.54
C VAL A 235 14.42 -13.01 4.08
N ARG A 236 15.40 -13.37 3.24
CA ARG A 236 15.25 -13.26 1.78
C ARG A 236 14.14 -14.17 1.29
N GLY A 237 13.31 -13.66 0.38
CA GLY A 237 12.08 -14.32 -0.07
C GLY A 237 10.96 -14.30 0.97
N GLY A 238 11.13 -13.58 2.09
CA GLY A 238 10.07 -13.35 3.06
C GLY A 238 9.18 -12.16 2.66
N ALA A 239 8.08 -11.99 3.37
CA ALA A 239 7.07 -10.98 3.05
C ALA A 239 6.61 -10.18 4.26
N LEU A 240 6.14 -8.97 4.00
CA LEU A 240 5.52 -8.08 4.97
C LEU A 240 4.22 -7.51 4.41
N THR A 241 3.20 -7.42 5.26
CA THR A 241 1.94 -6.74 4.92
C THR A 241 1.63 -5.63 5.91
N VAL A 242 1.04 -4.55 5.40
CA VAL A 242 0.50 -3.45 6.20
C VAL A 242 -0.91 -3.16 5.73
N CYS A 243 -1.89 -3.49 6.58
CA CYS A 243 -3.24 -2.97 6.48
C CYS A 243 -3.28 -1.65 7.24
N ALA A 244 -3.75 -0.57 6.63
CA ALA A 244 -3.96 0.69 7.32
C ALA A 244 -5.35 1.26 7.00
N TYR A 245 -6.09 1.58 8.05
CA TYR A 245 -7.42 2.15 7.95
C TYR A 245 -7.38 3.69 8.02
N SER A 246 -8.44 4.34 7.56
CA SER A 246 -8.59 5.78 7.60
C SER A 246 -9.99 6.16 8.04
N GLY A 247 -10.15 7.35 8.62
CA GLY A 247 -11.42 7.86 9.14
C GLY A 247 -11.45 7.91 10.67
N GLY A 248 -12.51 8.50 11.25
CA GLY A 248 -12.58 8.72 12.69
C GLY A 248 -11.48 9.65 13.23
N LEU A 249 -11.09 9.48 14.50
CA LEU A 249 -10.07 10.30 15.18
C LEU A 249 -8.66 10.13 14.61
N GLN A 250 -8.34 8.97 14.02
CA GLN A 250 -7.03 8.65 13.43
C GLN A 250 -6.77 9.36 12.08
N GLY A 251 -7.81 9.93 11.46
CA GLY A 251 -7.69 10.67 10.20
C GLY A 251 -7.12 9.81 9.06
N THR A 252 -6.28 10.41 8.20
CA THR A 252 -5.61 9.72 7.08
C THR A 252 -4.09 9.69 7.20
N ALA A 253 -3.52 10.32 8.23
CA ALA A 253 -2.08 10.57 8.33
C ALA A 253 -1.26 9.27 8.31
N GLU A 254 -1.69 8.25 9.05
CA GLU A 254 -1.00 6.96 9.08
C GLU A 254 -1.03 6.23 7.74
N ARG A 255 -2.20 6.14 7.10
CA ARG A 255 -2.32 5.57 5.76
C ARG A 255 -1.42 6.30 4.76
N ASP A 256 -1.44 7.62 4.76
CA ASP A 256 -0.68 8.43 3.81
C ASP A 256 0.83 8.29 4.03
N ALA A 257 1.26 8.19 5.29
CA ALA A 257 2.64 7.92 5.66
C ALA A 257 3.10 6.52 5.21
N VAL A 258 2.28 5.48 5.44
CA VAL A 258 2.55 4.11 4.98
C VAL A 258 2.68 4.04 3.45
N LEU A 259 1.77 4.72 2.73
CA LEU A 259 1.82 4.81 1.27
C LEU A 259 3.08 5.52 0.78
N SER A 260 3.51 6.59 1.45
CA SER A 260 4.74 7.32 1.13
C SER A 260 5.97 6.44 1.37
N TRP A 261 6.05 5.82 2.54
CA TRP A 261 7.11 4.90 2.92
C TRP A 261 7.25 3.74 1.93
N ALA A 262 6.14 3.10 1.55
CA ALA A 262 6.15 1.97 0.64
C ALA A 262 6.69 2.33 -0.76
N ARG A 263 6.48 3.58 -1.21
CA ARG A 263 7.01 4.09 -2.49
C ARG A 263 8.50 4.39 -2.45
N ALA A 264 9.03 4.70 -1.27
CA ALA A 264 10.45 5.01 -1.10
C ALA A 264 11.33 3.75 -1.04
N LEU A 265 10.74 2.56 -0.92
CA LEU A 265 11.48 1.31 -0.85
C LEU A 265 12.26 1.03 -2.13
N CYS A 266 13.52 0.61 -1.96
CA CYS A 266 14.44 0.30 -3.05
C CYS A 266 13.91 -0.85 -3.94
N PRO A 267 13.61 -0.60 -5.24
CA PRO A 267 13.05 -1.61 -6.13
C PRO A 267 13.98 -2.81 -6.39
N GLN A 268 15.29 -2.66 -6.18
CA GLN A 268 16.25 -3.76 -6.31
C GLN A 268 16.16 -4.73 -5.12
N ALA A 269 15.79 -4.24 -3.93
CA ALA A 269 15.68 -5.04 -2.72
C ALA A 269 14.27 -5.56 -2.46
N TYR A 270 13.23 -4.83 -2.91
CA TYR A 270 11.84 -5.13 -2.56
C TYR A 270 10.92 -5.13 -3.79
N ARG A 271 9.89 -5.97 -3.74
CA ARG A 271 8.73 -5.90 -4.64
C ARG A 271 7.53 -5.45 -3.82
N VAL A 272 6.91 -4.34 -4.21
CA VAL A 272 5.81 -3.70 -3.48
C VAL A 272 4.56 -3.74 -4.34
N ALA A 273 3.43 -4.14 -3.75
CA ALA A 273 2.11 -4.08 -4.33
C ALA A 273 1.15 -3.38 -3.37
N VAL A 274 0.47 -2.34 -3.84
CA VAL A 274 -0.51 -1.59 -3.04
C VAL A 274 -1.92 -1.91 -3.54
N ARG A 275 -2.86 -2.08 -2.60
CA ARG A 275 -4.29 -2.27 -2.87
C ARG A 275 -5.10 -1.32 -2.01
N LEU A 276 -6.06 -0.64 -2.64
CA LEU A 276 -7.03 0.22 -1.96
C LEU A 276 -8.39 -0.45 -2.04
N PHE A 277 -9.16 -0.41 -0.96
CA PHE A 277 -10.47 -1.04 -0.86
C PHE A 277 -11.55 0.02 -0.82
N GLU A 278 -12.70 -0.25 -1.42
CA GLU A 278 -13.83 0.67 -1.35
C GLU A 278 -14.32 0.80 0.10
N HIS A 279 -14.70 2.03 0.48
CA HIS A 279 -15.25 2.32 1.80
C HIS A 279 -16.29 3.43 1.67
N GLU A 280 -17.48 3.18 2.21
CA GLU A 280 -18.66 4.05 2.07
C GLU A 280 -18.39 5.48 2.58
N ALA A 281 -17.60 5.61 3.66
CA ALA A 281 -17.29 6.90 4.28
C ALA A 281 -16.17 7.73 3.61
N GLY A 282 -15.70 7.35 2.41
CA GLY A 282 -14.70 8.18 1.72
C GLY A 282 -13.23 7.93 2.11
N CYS A 283 -12.99 6.97 3.00
CA CYS A 283 -11.69 6.72 3.62
C CYS A 283 -11.24 5.27 3.37
N PRO A 284 -10.78 4.95 2.15
CA PRO A 284 -10.50 3.57 1.75
C PRO A 284 -9.35 2.98 2.58
N PRO A 285 -9.55 1.80 3.21
CA PRO A 285 -8.45 1.01 3.76
C PRO A 285 -7.44 0.68 2.66
N VAL A 286 -6.17 0.56 3.05
CA VAL A 286 -5.09 0.11 2.17
C VAL A 286 -4.53 -1.21 2.67
N ALA A 287 -4.16 -2.10 1.74
CA ALA A 287 -3.21 -3.17 1.99
C ALA A 287 -1.94 -2.92 1.17
N VAL A 288 -0.81 -2.79 1.85
CA VAL A 288 0.52 -2.77 1.25
C VAL A 288 1.14 -4.15 1.43
N CYS A 289 1.52 -4.79 0.33
CA CYS A 289 2.08 -6.13 0.29
C CYS A 289 3.52 -6.03 -0.24
N ILE A 290 4.49 -6.50 0.54
CA ILE A 290 5.91 -6.33 0.26
C ILE A 290 6.60 -7.69 0.31
N GLU A 291 7.35 -8.02 -0.73
CA GLU A 291 8.29 -9.13 -0.74
C GLU A 291 9.72 -8.60 -0.67
N LYS A 292 10.54 -9.22 0.17
CA LYS A 292 11.99 -9.02 0.20
C LYS A 292 12.63 -9.95 -0.82
N LYS A 293 13.20 -9.39 -1.89
CA LYS A 293 13.75 -10.17 -3.01
C LYS A 293 14.91 -11.04 -2.56
N CYS A 294 15.02 -12.23 -3.16
CA CYS A 294 16.28 -12.96 -3.18
C CYS A 294 17.30 -12.17 -4.00
N ALA A 295 18.56 -12.10 -3.56
CA ALA A 295 19.62 -11.52 -4.38
C ALA A 295 19.64 -12.25 -5.73
N SER A 296 19.73 -11.51 -6.84
CA SER A 296 20.03 -12.13 -8.12
C SER A 296 21.38 -12.82 -8.00
N ARG A 297 21.41 -14.11 -8.35
CA ARG A 297 22.67 -14.82 -8.56
C ARG A 297 23.40 -14.03 -9.66
N PRO A 298 24.69 -13.67 -9.50
CA PRO A 298 25.43 -13.06 -10.60
C PRO A 298 25.32 -14.00 -11.81
N PRO A 299 25.16 -13.47 -13.04
CA PRO A 299 25.25 -14.32 -14.21
C PRO A 299 26.60 -15.03 -14.16
N HIS A 300 26.59 -16.35 -14.25
CA HIS A 300 27.81 -17.14 -14.35
C HIS A 300 28.60 -16.61 -15.55
N SER A 301 29.75 -15.99 -15.30
CA SER A 301 30.74 -15.71 -16.31
C SER A 301 31.24 -17.05 -16.84
N SER A 302 30.79 -17.41 -18.05
CA SER A 302 31.41 -18.47 -18.86
C SER A 302 32.63 -17.90 -19.58
#